data_AF-A8MCX7-F1
#
_entry.id   AF-A8MCX7-F1
#
_cell.length_a   1.000
_cell.length_b   1.000
_cell.length_c   1.000
_cell.angle_alpha   90.00
_cell.angle_beta   90.00
_cell.angle_gamma   90.00
#
_symmetry.space_group_name_H-M   'P 1'
#
loop_
_entity.id
_entity.type
_entity.pdbx_description
1 polymer ?
#
loop_
_entity_poly.entity_id
_entity_poly.type
_entity_poly.pdbx_seq_one_letter_code
_entity_poly.pdbx_strand_id
1 'polypeptide(L)' 'MEVIVITASWDVHLGFIKYHCRRLLRKGIPCEVTMINNNDAKELLIKYGVKNGIIRIPTVLVLSKNGVNVIDVYQLRSL' A
#
# COMPACT_ATOMS: atom_id res chain seq x y z
N MET A 1 -5.30 -12.93 -2.26
CA MET A 1 -4.23 -11.92 -2.19
C MET A 1 -4.90 -10.57 -2.22
N GLU A 2 -4.43 -9.64 -1.41
CA GLU A 2 -4.98 -8.29 -1.29
C GLU A 2 -3.82 -7.30 -1.22
N VAL A 3 -4.06 -6.08 -1.69
CA VAL A 3 -3.09 -4.98 -1.68
C VAL A 3 -3.65 -3.83 -0.86
N ILE A 4 -2.92 -3.36 0.14
CA ILE A 4 -3.25 -2.16 0.90
C ILE A 4 -2.14 -1.14 0.64
N VAL A 5 -2.52 0.04 0.15
CA VAL A 5 -1.61 1.15 -0.07
C VAL A 5 -1.90 2.24 0.95
N ILE A 6 -0.94 2.50 1.83
CA ILE A 6 -1.00 3.56 2.82
C ILE A 6 -0.23 4.76 2.25
N THR A 7 -0.94 5.84 1.99
CA THR A 7 -0.41 7.05 1.34
C THR A 7 -0.82 8.31 2.10
N ALA A 8 -0.48 9.48 1.57
CA ALA A 8 -0.87 10.78 2.10
C ALA A 8 -1.42 11.67 0.97
N SER A 9 -2.15 12.72 1.34
CA SER A 9 -2.71 13.67 0.38
C SER A 9 -1.65 14.39 -0.47
N TRP A 10 -0.45 14.58 0.09
CA TRP A 10 0.69 15.24 -0.56
C TRP A 10 1.58 14.29 -1.37
N ASP A 11 1.27 12.99 -1.41
CA ASP A 11 2.09 12.00 -2.11
C ASP A 11 2.03 12.19 -3.63
N VAL A 12 3.18 12.47 -4.24
CA VAL A 12 3.32 12.64 -5.69
C VAL A 12 2.92 11.40 -6.49
N HIS A 13 2.94 10.21 -5.86
CA HIS A 13 2.55 8.95 -6.49
C HIS A 13 1.05 8.68 -6.43
N LEU A 14 0.23 9.55 -5.82
CA LEU A 14 -1.20 9.28 -5.61
C LEU A 14 -1.95 8.95 -6.91
N GLY A 15 -1.63 9.63 -8.01
CA GLY A 15 -2.20 9.34 -9.33
C GLY A 15 -1.84 7.93 -9.83
N PHE A 16 -0.56 7.57 -9.72
CA PHE A 16 -0.05 6.25 -10.08
C PHE A 16 -0.69 5.14 -9.23
N ILE A 17 -0.75 5.33 -7.92
CA ILE A 17 -1.39 4.39 -6.96
C ILE A 17 -2.84 4.15 -7.34
N LYS A 18 -3.62 5.23 -7.52
CA LYS A 18 -5.05 5.13 -7.86
C LYS A 18 -5.26 4.42 -9.19
N TYR A 19 -4.43 4.70 -10.19
CA TYR A 19 -4.50 4.01 -11.48
C TYR A 19 -4.27 2.50 -11.33
N HIS A 20 -3.17 2.11 -10.67
CA HIS A 20 -2.83 0.70 -10.52
C HIS A 20 -3.78 -0.07 -9.60
N CYS A 21 -4.26 0.52 -8.49
CA CYS A 21 -5.28 -0.13 -7.67
C CYS A 21 -6.58 -0.39 -8.43
N ARG A 22 -7.07 0.58 -9.24
CA ARG A 22 -8.25 0.35 -10.10
C ARG A 22 -8.01 -0.79 -11.10
N ARG A 23 -6.81 -0.88 -11.67
CA ARG A 23 -6.45 -1.97 -12.58
C ARG A 23 -6.45 -3.32 -11.86
N LEU A 24 -5.93 -3.39 -10.64
CA LEU A 24 -5.93 -4.60 -9.81
C LEU A 24 -7.36 -5.05 -9.47
N LEU A 25 -8.21 -4.11 -9.06
CA LEU A 25 -9.62 -4.39 -8.79
C LEU A 25 -10.33 -4.99 -10.02
N ARG A 26 -10.04 -4.48 -11.23
CA ARG A 26 -10.57 -5.05 -12.49
C ARG A 26 -10.09 -6.47 -12.80
N LYS A 27 -8.91 -6.86 -12.28
CA LYS A 27 -8.40 -8.24 -12.35
C LYS A 27 -8.95 -9.14 -11.24
N GLY A 28 -9.81 -8.63 -10.37
CA GLY A 28 -10.33 -9.36 -9.21
C GLY A 28 -9.36 -9.41 -8.02
N ILE A 29 -8.34 -8.54 -8.00
CA ILE A 29 -7.41 -8.41 -6.87
C ILE A 29 -7.86 -7.22 -6.01
N PRO A 30 -8.33 -7.42 -4.77
CA PRO A 30 -8.66 -6.34 -3.85
C PRO A 30 -7.48 -5.39 -3.67
N CYS A 31 -7.72 -4.09 -3.86
CA CYS A 31 -6.73 -3.04 -3.67
C CYS A 31 -7.37 -1.85 -2.95
N GLU A 32 -6.96 -1.63 -1.71
CA GLU A 32 -7.42 -0.52 -0.89
C GLU A 32 -6.36 0.58 -0.85
N VAL A 33 -6.79 1.84 -0.93
CA VAL A 33 -5.93 3.02 -0.72
C VAL A 33 -6.43 3.74 0.52
N THR A 34 -5.61 3.76 1.56
CA THR A 34 -5.93 4.42 2.83
C THR A 34 -4.92 5.53 3.13
N MET A 35 -5.35 6.50 3.93
CA MET A 35 -4.56 7.69 4.26
C MET A 35 -3.87 7.51 5.60
N ILE A 36 -2.64 8.03 5.74
CA ILE A 36 -1.84 7.94 6.98
C ILE A 36 -2.54 8.53 8.23
N ASN A 37 -3.56 9.37 8.06
CA ASN A 37 -4.31 9.91 9.19
C ASN A 37 -5.33 8.91 9.77
N ASN A 38 -5.68 7.84 9.05
CA ASN A 38 -6.51 6.75 9.56
C ASN A 38 -5.74 5.96 10.64
N ASN A 39 -6.42 5.62 11.75
CA ASN A 39 -5.78 4.92 12.87
C ASN A 39 -5.34 3.49 12.50
N ASP A 40 -6.16 2.73 11.79
CA ASP A 40 -5.83 1.39 11.31
C ASP A 40 -4.62 1.43 10.38
N ALA A 41 -4.52 2.47 9.54
CA ALA A 41 -3.35 2.69 8.68
C ALA A 41 -2.08 2.92 9.51
N LYS A 42 -2.14 3.69 10.60
CA LYS A 42 -0.99 3.90 11.49
C LYS A 42 -0.56 2.60 12.17
N GLU A 43 -1.50 1.80 12.66
CA GLU A 43 -1.20 0.50 13.26
C GLU A 43 -0.50 -0.43 12.27
N LEU A 44 -0.99 -0.49 11.02
CA LEU A 44 -0.35 -1.26 9.95
C LEU A 44 1.05 -0.76 9.61
N LEU A 45 1.27 0.56 9.57
CA LEU A 45 2.59 1.14 9.35
C LEU A 45 3.56 0.79 10.48
N ILE A 46 3.12 0.85 11.74
CA ILE A 46 3.94 0.46 12.89
C ILE A 46 4.30 -1.01 12.82
N LYS A 47 3.32 -1.88 12.49
CA LYS A 47 3.51 -3.33 12.48
C LYS A 47 4.36 -3.82 11.32
N TYR A 48 4.24 -3.23 10.13
CA TYR A 48 4.85 -3.75 8.91
C TYR A 48 5.70 -2.74 8.14
N GLY A 49 5.41 -1.44 8.22
CA GLY A 49 6.03 -0.39 7.39
C GLY A 49 7.32 0.22 7.96
N VAL A 50 7.65 -0.03 9.24
CA VAL A 50 8.85 0.52 9.87
C VAL A 50 10.10 -0.22 9.39
N LYS A 51 11.03 0.52 8.77
CA LYS A 51 12.36 0.03 8.42
C LYS A 51 13.41 0.97 8.98
N ASN A 52 14.29 0.47 9.84
CA ASN A 52 15.34 1.25 10.52
C ASN A 52 14.78 2.47 11.28
N GLY A 53 13.62 2.31 11.92
CA GLY A 53 12.95 3.41 12.66
C GLY A 53 12.28 4.46 11.77
N ILE A 54 12.25 4.27 10.45
CA ILE A 54 11.66 5.22 9.49
C ILE A 54 10.49 4.56 8.79
N ILE A 55 9.40 5.31 8.62
CA ILE A 55 8.26 4.94 7.78
C ILE A 55 8.39 5.70 6.46
N ARG A 56 8.32 4.97 5.34
CA ARG A 56 8.29 5.57 3.99
C ARG A 56 6.87 5.61 3.46
N ILE A 57 6.45 6.76 2.97
CA ILE A 57 5.14 6.95 2.33
C ILE A 57 5.38 7.19 0.83
N PRO A 58 4.67 6.48 -0.06
CA PRO A 58 3.65 5.45 0.24
C PRO A 58 4.27 4.13 0.73
N THR A 59 3.54 3.40 1.58
CA THR A 59 3.83 2.01 1.92
C THR A 59 2.83 1.10 1.21
N VAL A 60 3.32 0.07 0.51
CA VAL A 60 2.47 -0.92 -0.16
C VAL A 60 2.60 -2.27 0.54
N LEU A 61 1.49 -2.75 1.09
CA LEU A 61 1.39 -4.04 1.77
C LEU A 61 0.68 -5.03 0.84
N VAL A 62 1.30 -6.17 0.58
CA VAL A 62 0.70 -7.30 -0.16
C VAL A 62 0.40 -8.41 0.84
N LEU A 63 -0.89 -8.65 1.07
CA LEU A 63 -1.41 -9.67 1.98
C LEU A 63 -1.66 -10.96 1.18
N SER A 64 -1.06 -12.05 1.64
CA SER A 64 -1.17 -13.37 1.02
C SER A 64 -1.29 -14.46 2.07
N LYS A 65 -1.54 -15.71 1.63
CA LYS A 65 -1.54 -16.88 2.55
C LYS A 65 -0.21 -17.08 3.27
N ASN A 66 0.89 -16.55 2.71
CA ASN A 66 2.24 -16.69 3.25
C ASN A 66 2.63 -15.53 4.17
N GLY A 67 1.71 -14.59 4.46
CA GLY A 67 1.95 -13.42 5.29
C GLY A 67 1.89 -12.10 4.51
N VAL A 68 2.52 -11.08 5.08
CA VAL A 68 2.51 -9.69 4.59
C VAL A 68 3.88 -9.35 4.02
N ASN A 69 3.90 -8.91 2.75
CA ASN A 69 5.11 -8.41 2.10
C ASN A 69 4.99 -6.91 1.86
N VAL A 70 6.05 -6.17 2.18
CA VAL A 70 6.15 -4.75 1.84
C VAL A 70 6.91 -4.61 0.54
N ILE A 71 6.32 -3.92 -0.43
CA ILE A 71 6.92 -3.70 -1.75
C ILE A 71 7.09 -2.22 -2.03
N ASP A 72 7.96 -1.90 -2.98
CA ASP A 72 8.09 -0.54 -3.51
C ASP A 72 6.85 -0.16 -4.33
N VAL A 73 6.48 1.12 -4.30
CA VAL A 73 5.29 1.61 -5.00
C VAL A 73 5.31 1.28 -6.49
N TYR A 74 6.47 1.35 -7.15
CA TYR A 74 6.57 1.07 -8.59
C TYR A 74 6.31 -0.40 -8.91
N GLN A 75 6.41 -1.31 -7.94
CA GLN A 75 6.09 -2.72 -8.13
C GLN A 75 4.58 -2.99 -8.30
N LEU A 76 3.70 -2.03 -7.97
CA LEU A 76 2.26 -2.11 -8.27
C LEU A 76 1.97 -2.35 -9.76
N ARG A 77 2.84 -1.89 -10.66
CA ARG A 77 2.68 -2.11 -12.11
C ARG A 77 2.82 -3.57 -12.51
N SER A 78 3.57 -4.35 -11.74
CA SER A 78 3.91 -5.74 -12.00
C SER A 78 2.93 -6.73 -11.35
N LEU A 79 2.01 -6.25 -10.51
CA LEU A 79 0.88 -7.03 -9.96
C LEU A 79 -0.30 -7.09 -10.96
#